data_AF-A0A397SA39-F1
#
_entry.id   AF-A0A397SA39-F1
#
_cell.length_a   1.000
_cell.length_b   1.000
_cell.length_c   1.000
_cell.angle_alpha   90.00
_cell.angle_beta   90.00
_cell.angle_gamma   90.00
#
_symmetry.space_group_name_H-M   'P 1'
#
loop_
_entity.id
_entity.type
_entity.pdbx_description
1 polymer ?
#
loop_
_entity_poly.entity_id
_entity_poly.type
_entity_poly.pdbx_seq_one_letter_code
_entity_poly.pdbx_strand_id
1 'polypeptide(L)'
;MDFVKIFFHFNKHQKCKQLNTGIGWCDKCFTKQIGQEYLSDDVFEQIKYFIYCDLTEEQKLLIDKLILNEELKEHYKKYGLCRKCKQPKTDDYWCNLCNAKQFQQNFKNWTS
;
A
#
# COMPACT_ATOMS: atom_id res chain seq x y z
N MET A 1 -2.43 -21.26 -15.44
CA MET A 1 -1.73 -19.99 -15.14
C MET A 1 -1.89 -19.77 -13.65
N ASP A 2 -0.93 -20.27 -12.87
CA ASP A 2 -1.12 -20.47 -11.43
C ASP A 2 -0.84 -19.18 -10.66
N PHE A 3 -1.85 -18.68 -9.95
CA PHE A 3 -1.81 -17.50 -9.07
C PHE A 3 -0.68 -17.56 -8.02
N VAL A 4 -0.16 -18.75 -7.72
CA VAL A 4 0.97 -18.96 -6.81
C VAL A 4 2.27 -18.36 -7.34
N LYS A 5 2.46 -18.22 -8.66
CA LYS A 5 3.69 -17.66 -9.24
C LYS A 5 3.79 -16.13 -9.14
N ILE A 6 2.68 -15.42 -8.98
CA ILE A 6 2.70 -13.96 -8.79
C ILE A 6 3.22 -13.63 -7.37
N PHE A 7 2.92 -14.46 -6.38
CA PHE A 7 3.38 -14.26 -5.00
C PHE A 7 4.89 -14.47 -4.83
N PHE A 8 5.51 -15.31 -5.67
CA PHE A 8 6.94 -15.63 -5.57
C PHE A 8 7.88 -14.63 -6.25
N HIS A 9 7.38 -13.74 -7.11
CA HIS A 9 8.27 -12.83 -7.85
C HIS A 9 8.81 -11.66 -7.00
N PHE A 10 8.27 -11.46 -5.79
CA PHE A 10 8.77 -10.46 -4.83
C PHE A 10 9.94 -10.94 -3.96
N ASN A 11 10.29 -12.23 -3.97
CA ASN A 11 11.19 -12.84 -2.99
C ASN A 11 12.58 -13.18 -3.55
N LYS A 12 13.24 -12.24 -4.25
CA LYS A 12 14.62 -12.46 -4.73
C LYS A 12 15.68 -11.51 -4.19
N HIS A 13 15.37 -10.59 -3.28
CA HIS A 13 16.39 -9.81 -2.60
C HIS A 13 16.29 -9.92 -1.06
N GLN A 14 17.35 -10.49 -0.49
CA GLN A 14 17.81 -10.49 0.90
C GLN A 14 17.11 -11.37 1.94
N LYS A 15 17.72 -12.54 2.17
CA LYS A 15 17.68 -13.25 3.46
C LYS A 15 18.39 -12.39 4.53
N CYS A 16 17.66 -11.86 5.49
CA CYS A 16 18.24 -11.41 6.76
C CYS A 16 18.36 -12.62 7.70
N LYS A 17 19.57 -12.96 8.15
CA LYS A 17 19.77 -13.93 9.24
C LYS A 17 19.22 -13.31 10.54
N GLN A 18 18.15 -13.86 11.09
CA GLN A 18 17.77 -13.64 12.49
C GLN A 18 18.31 -14.79 13.35
N LEU A 19 18.94 -14.46 14.47
CA LEU A 19 19.30 -15.44 15.49
C LEU A 19 18.01 -15.94 16.15
N ASN A 20 17.70 -17.22 15.94
CA ASN A 20 16.91 -18.12 16.77
C ASN A 20 15.80 -17.51 17.64
N THR A 21 14.59 -17.40 17.10
CA THR A 21 13.34 -17.91 17.71
C THR A 21 12.15 -17.59 16.81
N GLY A 22 11.57 -18.61 16.16
CA GLY A 22 10.22 -18.59 15.58
C GLY A 22 9.98 -17.66 14.39
N ILE A 23 9.10 -18.07 13.46
CA ILE A 23 8.62 -17.20 12.37
C ILE A 23 7.75 -16.11 13.01
N GLY A 24 8.37 -15.00 13.38
CA GLY A 24 7.73 -13.81 13.93
C GLY A 24 8.24 -12.59 13.17
N TRP A 25 7.31 -11.79 12.66
CA TRP A 25 7.63 -10.57 11.93
C TRP A 25 8.20 -9.54 12.93
N CYS A 26 9.40 -9.02 12.67
CA CYS A 26 9.98 -7.94 13.47
C CYS A 26 9.63 -6.60 12.82
N ASP A 27 8.58 -5.94 13.35
CA ASP A 27 8.08 -4.65 12.86
C ASP A 27 9.17 -3.58 12.75
N LYS A 28 10.22 -3.67 13.57
CA LYS A 28 11.32 -2.69 13.62
C LYS A 28 12.32 -2.76 12.47
N CYS A 29 12.44 -3.88 11.76
CA CYS A 29 13.37 -3.99 10.62
C CYS A 29 12.71 -3.65 9.27
N PHE A 30 11.38 -3.61 9.22
CA PHE A 30 10.61 -3.45 7.97
C PHE A 30 10.65 -2.01 7.43
N THR A 31 10.79 -1.00 8.29
CA THR A 31 10.69 0.42 7.92
C THR A 31 12.01 1.06 7.46
N LYS A 32 13.14 0.32 7.49
CA LYS A 32 14.49 0.89 7.30
C LYS A 32 15.09 0.74 5.89
N GLN A 33 14.43 0.03 4.97
CA GLN A 33 14.90 -0.16 3.58
C GLN A 33 13.86 0.35 2.56
N ILE A 34 13.79 1.67 2.39
CA ILE A 34 13.33 2.42 1.19
C ILE A 34 12.19 1.85 0.33
N GLY A 35 11.03 2.49 0.47
CA GLY A 35 9.89 2.40 -0.44
C GLY A 35 8.65 2.77 0.34
N GLN A 36 8.11 3.98 0.16
CA GLN A 36 6.86 4.37 0.79
C GLN A 36 5.76 3.48 0.17
N GLU A 37 5.56 2.27 0.70
CA GLU A 37 4.54 1.31 0.27
C GLU A 37 3.14 1.78 0.70
N TYR A 38 3.08 2.65 1.71
CA TYR A 38 1.86 3.17 2.31
C TYR A 38 2.04 4.65 2.65
N LEU A 39 0.96 5.42 2.53
CA LEU A 39 0.86 6.75 3.11
C LEU A 39 0.87 6.65 4.64
N SER A 40 1.67 7.52 5.28
CA SER A 40 1.58 7.74 6.72
C SER A 40 0.27 8.45 7.07
N ASP A 41 -0.18 8.32 8.32
CA ASP A 41 -1.38 9.02 8.78
C ASP A 41 -1.21 10.55 8.67
N ASP A 42 0.00 11.09 8.90
CA ASP A 42 0.26 12.53 8.77
C ASP A 42 0.10 13.05 7.33
N VAL A 43 0.53 12.25 6.33
CA VAL A 43 0.33 12.58 4.92
C VAL A 43 -1.14 12.46 4.56
N PHE A 44 -1.81 11.40 5.02
CA PHE A 44 -3.25 11.22 4.81
C PHE A 44 -4.05 12.41 5.34
N GLU A 45 -3.79 12.86 6.56
CA GLU A 45 -4.52 13.96 7.20
C GLU A 45 -4.40 15.27 6.41
N GLN A 46 -3.25 15.52 5.77
CA GLN A 46 -3.03 16.70 4.93
C GLN A 46 -3.83 16.67 3.62
N ILE A 47 -4.04 15.49 3.03
CA ILE A 47 -4.59 15.35 1.67
C ILE A 47 -6.00 14.74 1.64
N LYS A 48 -6.58 14.34 2.78
CA LYS A 48 -7.84 13.57 2.85
C LYS A 48 -9.08 14.31 2.32
N TYR A 49 -9.04 15.64 2.26
CA TYR A 49 -10.15 16.46 1.79
C TYR A 49 -9.97 16.99 0.37
N PHE A 50 -8.84 16.70 -0.27
CA PHE A 50 -8.66 17.12 -1.66
C PHE A 50 -9.52 16.28 -2.59
N ILE A 51 -10.16 16.95 -3.54
CA ILE A 51 -10.95 16.32 -4.58
C ILE A 51 -9.98 15.89 -5.68
N TYR A 52 -9.68 14.59 -5.77
CA TYR A 52 -8.65 14.09 -6.70
C TYR A 52 -8.95 14.42 -8.17
N CYS A 53 -10.22 14.52 -8.57
CA CYS A 53 -10.63 14.90 -9.92
C CYS A 53 -10.59 16.42 -10.18
N ASP A 54 -10.34 17.24 -9.16
CA ASP A 54 -10.34 18.71 -9.23
C ASP A 54 -9.21 19.30 -8.37
N LEU A 55 -7.99 18.78 -8.57
CA LEU A 55 -6.79 19.24 -7.85
C LEU A 55 -6.26 20.55 -8.43
N THR A 56 -6.03 21.56 -7.58
CA THR A 56 -5.32 22.78 -7.97
C THR A 56 -3.83 22.50 -8.20
N GLU A 57 -3.13 23.38 -8.93
CA GLU A 57 -1.69 23.24 -9.14
C GLU A 57 -0.89 23.26 -7.83
N GLU A 58 -1.32 24.07 -6.85
CA GLU A 58 -0.70 24.11 -5.52
C GLU A 58 -0.89 22.79 -4.76
N GLN A 59 -2.08 22.19 -4.85
CA GLN A 59 -2.37 20.88 -4.24
C GLN A 59 -1.56 19.77 -4.92
N LYS A 60 -1.43 19.79 -6.25
CA LYS A 60 -0.57 18.84 -6.99
C LYS A 60 0.87 18.93 -6.54
N LEU A 61 1.41 20.15 -6.41
CA LEU A 61 2.78 20.38 -5.91
C LEU A 61 2.96 19.91 -4.46
N LEU A 62 1.94 20.07 -3.61
CA LEU A 62 1.98 19.56 -2.25
C LEU A 62 2.01 18.03 -2.24
N ILE A 63 1.16 17.37 -3.04
CA ILE A 63 1.14 15.91 -3.19
C ILE A 63 2.50 15.40 -3.68
N ASP A 64 3.10 16.07 -4.66
CA ASP A 64 4.40 15.70 -5.23
C ASP A 64 5.54 15.75 -4.22
N LYS A 65 5.41 16.62 -3.20
CA LYS A 65 6.35 16.72 -2.08
C LYS A 65 6.09 15.70 -0.98
N LEU A 66 4.82 15.40 -0.69
CA LEU A 66 4.42 14.52 0.42
C LEU A 66 4.51 13.03 0.09
N ILE A 67 4.26 12.66 -1.17
CA ILE A 67 4.26 11.27 -1.63
C ILE A 67 5.50 11.06 -2.51
N LEU A 68 6.50 10.39 -1.96
CA LEU A 68 7.77 10.13 -2.66
C LEU A 68 7.69 8.95 -3.63
N ASN A 69 6.74 8.04 -3.40
CA ASN A 69 6.49 6.93 -4.29
C ASN A 69 5.66 7.39 -5.51
N GLU A 70 6.28 7.35 -6.69
CA GLU A 70 5.64 7.78 -7.94
C GLU A 70 4.36 6.98 -8.26
N GLU A 71 4.33 5.68 -8.01
CA GLU A 71 3.15 4.84 -8.24
C GLU A 71 1.98 5.26 -7.32
N LEU A 72 2.25 5.47 -6.03
CA LEU A 72 1.22 5.93 -5.10
C LEU A 72 0.69 7.33 -5.45
N LYS A 73 1.59 8.20 -5.92
CA LYS A 73 1.27 9.55 -6.36
C LYS A 73 0.38 9.54 -7.59
N GLU A 74 0.72 8.77 -8.62
CA GLU A 74 -0.10 8.60 -9.83
C GLU A 74 -1.47 8.03 -9.48
N HIS A 75 -1.50 6.97 -8.67
CA HIS A 75 -2.73 6.36 -8.19
C HIS A 75 -3.61 7.34 -7.39
N TYR A 76 -3.02 8.14 -6.51
CA TYR A 76 -3.75 9.16 -5.77
C TYR A 76 -4.37 10.19 -6.72
N LYS A 77 -3.59 10.74 -7.65
CA LYS A 77 -4.07 11.76 -8.59
C LYS A 77 -5.16 11.22 -9.52
N LYS A 78 -5.12 9.93 -9.88
CA LYS A 78 -6.07 9.32 -10.81
C LYS A 78 -7.33 8.79 -10.15
N TYR A 79 -7.20 8.15 -8.99
CA TYR A 79 -8.28 7.39 -8.36
C TYR A 79 -8.64 7.89 -6.96
N GLY A 80 -7.79 8.70 -6.33
CA GLY A 80 -7.95 9.16 -4.97
C GLY A 80 -7.74 8.06 -3.92
N LEU A 81 -8.20 8.33 -2.70
CA LEU A 81 -8.02 7.46 -1.55
C LEU A 81 -9.14 6.45 -1.37
N CYS A 82 -8.78 5.27 -0.88
CA CYS A 82 -9.74 4.33 -0.33
C CYS A 82 -10.22 4.80 1.04
N ARG A 83 -11.54 4.94 1.21
CA ARG A 83 -12.16 5.35 2.49
C ARG A 83 -11.94 4.37 3.64
N LYS A 84 -11.68 3.09 3.34
CA LYS A 84 -11.51 2.03 4.35
C LYS A 84 -10.09 1.99 4.92
N CYS A 85 -9.08 2.03 4.05
CA CYS A 85 -7.69 1.84 4.45
C CYS A 85 -6.81 3.07 4.32
N LYS A 86 -7.35 4.20 3.83
CA LYS A 86 -6.65 5.48 3.66
C LYS A 86 -5.49 5.47 2.66
N GLN A 87 -5.35 4.40 1.87
CA GLN A 87 -4.33 4.28 0.83
C GLN A 87 -4.89 4.63 -0.55
N PRO A 88 -4.04 5.11 -1.49
CA PRO A 88 -4.44 5.30 -2.88
C PRO A 88 -5.03 4.01 -3.47
N LYS A 89 -6.09 4.16 -4.25
CA LYS A 89 -6.66 3.04 -5.00
C LYS A 89 -5.84 2.82 -6.26
N THR A 90 -5.80 1.58 -6.75
CA THR A 90 -5.18 1.28 -8.05
C THR A 90 -6.18 1.32 -9.20
N ASP A 91 -7.48 1.41 -8.89
CA ASP A 91 -8.57 1.64 -9.83
C ASP A 91 -9.75 2.36 -9.15
N ASP A 92 -10.71 2.88 -9.89
CA ASP A 92 -11.90 3.58 -9.38
C ASP A 92 -12.65 2.79 -8.32
N TYR A 93 -12.74 1.47 -8.50
CA TYR A 93 -13.44 0.55 -7.61
C TYR A 93 -12.52 -0.46 -6.93
N TRP A 94 -11.20 -0.38 -7.13
CA TRP A 94 -10.26 -1.39 -6.67
C TRP A 94 -9.24 -0.84 -5.67
N CYS A 95 -9.21 -1.45 -4.49
CA CYS A 95 -8.19 -1.19 -3.48
C CYS A 95 -7.46 -2.50 -3.15
N ASN A 96 -6.22 -2.63 -3.61
CA ASN A 96 -5.39 -3.81 -3.41
C ASN A 96 -5.35 -4.27 -1.95
N LEU A 97 -5.10 -3.34 -1.01
CA LEU A 97 -4.98 -3.68 0.40
C LEU A 97 -6.31 -4.17 1.01
N CYS A 98 -7.43 -3.54 0.66
CA CYS A 98 -8.74 -3.96 1.16
C CYS A 98 -9.15 -5.32 0.59
N ASN A 99 -8.94 -5.51 -0.71
CA ASN A 99 -9.29 -6.75 -1.40
C ASN A 99 -8.42 -7.90 -0.91
N ALA A 100 -7.11 -7.69 -0.73
CA ALA A 100 -6.22 -8.69 -0.13
C ALA A 100 -6.68 -9.11 1.28
N LYS A 101 -7.06 -8.15 2.15
CA LYS A 101 -7.60 -8.45 3.48
C LYS A 101 -8.90 -9.26 3.41
N GLN A 102 -9.80 -8.90 2.49
CA GLN A 102 -11.05 -9.61 2.30
C GLN A 102 -10.82 -11.06 1.83
N PHE A 103 -9.95 -11.26 0.83
CA PHE A 103 -9.61 -12.59 0.37
C PHE A 103 -8.98 -13.43 1.48
N GLN A 104 -8.05 -12.86 2.25
CA GLN A 104 -7.43 -13.56 3.38
C GLN A 104 -8.46 -14.02 4.42
N GLN A 105 -9.48 -13.21 4.71
CA GLN A 105 -10.57 -13.59 5.62
C GLN A 105 -11.45 -14.69 5.03
N ASN A 106 -11.81 -14.58 3.75
CA ASN A 106 -12.62 -15.60 3.06
C ASN A 106 -11.91 -16.96 3.03
N PHE A 107 -10.60 -16.99 2.78
CA PHE A 107 -9.81 -18.23 2.82
C PHE A 107 -9.79 -18.87 4.22
N LYS A 108 -9.77 -18.07 5.30
CA LYS A 108 -9.84 -18.61 6.68
C LYS A 108 -11.20 -19.22 7.00
N ASN A 109 -12.27 -18.73 6.38
CA ASN A 109 -13.63 -19.20 6.60
C ASN A 109 -14.01 -20.38 5.68
N TRP A 110 -13.09 -20.82 4.82
CA TRP A 110 -13.26 -21.99 3.98
C TRP A 110 -12.93 -23.24 4.80
N THR A 111 -13.93 -23.80 5.46
CA THR A 111 -13.90 -25.21 5.91
C THR A 111 -14.45 -26.07 4.79
N SER A 112 -13.64 -27.01 4.30
CA SER A 112 -14.05 -28.03 3.33
C SER A 112 -15.13 -28.95 3.88
#